data_AF-A0A536HVZ6-F1
#
_entry.id   AF-A0A536HVZ6-F1
#
_cell.length_a   1.000
_cell.length_b   1.000
_cell.length_c   1.000
_cell.angle_alpha   90.00
_cell.angle_beta   90.00
_cell.angle_gamma   90.00
#
_symmetry.space_group_name_H-M   'P 1'
#
loop_
_entity.id
_entity.type
_entity.pdbx_description
1 polymer ?
#
loop_
_entity_poly.entity_id
_entity_poly.type
_entity_poly.pdbx_seq_one_letter_code
_entity_poly.pdbx_strand_id
1 'polypeptide(L)'
;MSPSIKRPAPTGRVHRLPASGNTALAASALIQAALGIEFFLSGLNKFADPNFVRNFTLFVNGSPGTRDGVMAPLIHALVLPNIAFFATLTKYTEIALGIVLLLGAIEVGRRRFSGALGRQHGYEAPVALVAALAGLAAAGLSLTIALLMGEQLPTIQPGRALTTAIPVELLLVPLGIAVAWMEFGRFRVLRRAR
;
A
#
# COMPACT_ATOMS: atom_id res chain seq x y z
N MET A 1 58.98 21.03 -27.88
CA MET A 1 58.18 19.97 -27.23
C MET A 1 57.17 20.62 -26.30
N SER A 2 55.91 20.76 -26.73
CA SER A 2 54.84 21.32 -25.89
C SER A 2 54.16 20.21 -25.08
N PRO A 3 53.92 20.39 -23.77
CA PRO A 3 53.21 19.39 -22.98
C PRO A 3 51.71 19.43 -23.30
N SER A 4 51.18 18.30 -23.76
CA SER A 4 49.75 18.05 -23.95
C SER A 4 49.05 17.91 -22.59
N ILE A 5 48.30 18.93 -22.19
CA ILE A 5 47.42 18.88 -21.00
C ILE A 5 46.25 17.93 -21.31
N LYS A 6 46.30 16.71 -20.77
CA LYS A 6 45.15 15.80 -20.76
C LYS A 6 44.05 16.40 -19.90
N ARG A 7 42.93 16.79 -20.53
CA ARG A 7 41.70 17.18 -19.82
C ARG A 7 41.23 16.00 -18.94
N PRO A 8 40.89 16.23 -17.66
CA PRO A 8 40.32 15.19 -16.83
C PRO A 8 38.97 14.75 -17.41
N ALA A 9 38.74 13.44 -17.45
CA ALA A 9 37.48 12.85 -17.87
C ALA A 9 36.33 13.33 -16.97
N PRO A 10 35.11 13.54 -17.50
CA PRO A 10 33.99 13.99 -16.69
C PRO A 10 33.68 12.88 -15.68
N THR A 11 33.92 13.17 -14.41
CA THR A 11 33.46 12.36 -13.29
C THR A 11 31.93 12.37 -13.35
N GLY A 12 31.36 11.23 -13.78
CA GLY A 12 29.91 11.03 -13.73
C GLY A 12 29.45 11.35 -12.32
N ARG A 13 28.64 12.41 -12.18
CA ARG A 13 28.08 12.81 -10.89
C ARG A 13 27.21 11.65 -10.40
N VAL A 14 27.74 10.83 -9.51
CA VAL A 14 26.95 9.88 -8.73
C VAL A 14 26.09 10.74 -7.82
N HIS A 15 24.87 11.04 -8.26
CA HIS A 15 23.91 11.78 -7.47
C HIS A 15 23.51 10.90 -6.29
N ARG A 16 24.23 11.01 -5.16
CA ARG A 16 23.87 10.34 -3.92
C ARG A 16 22.63 11.04 -3.37
N LEU A 17 21.56 10.28 -3.19
CA LEU A 17 20.39 10.74 -2.46
C LEU A 17 20.84 11.21 -1.05
N PRO A 18 20.30 12.32 -0.52
CA PRO A 18 20.57 12.76 0.84
C PRO A 18 20.34 11.62 1.85
N ALA A 19 21.14 11.55 2.92
CA ALA A 19 21.06 10.48 3.91
C ALA A 19 19.65 10.32 4.54
N SER A 20 18.91 11.42 4.70
CA SER A 20 17.50 11.45 5.14
C SER A 20 16.52 10.84 4.13
N GLY A 21 16.84 10.90 2.83
CA GLY A 21 16.08 10.20 1.80
C GLY A 21 16.21 8.68 1.92
N ASN A 22 17.37 8.18 2.38
CA ASN A 22 17.60 6.74 2.54
C ASN A 22 16.81 6.14 3.72
N THR A 23 16.65 6.87 4.82
CA THR A 23 15.85 6.40 5.97
C THR A 23 14.35 6.45 5.69
N ALA A 24 13.86 7.50 5.03
CA ALA A 24 12.47 7.59 4.59
C ALA A 24 12.11 6.46 3.60
N LEU A 25 13.01 6.14 2.67
CA LEU A 25 12.83 5.00 1.77
C LEU A 25 12.83 3.66 2.53
N ALA A 26 13.70 3.47 3.51
CA ALA A 26 13.69 2.27 4.33
C ALA A 26 12.37 2.10 5.12
N ALA A 27 11.86 3.19 5.71
CA ALA A 27 10.56 3.18 6.37
C ALA A 27 9.42 2.86 5.40
N SER A 28 9.42 3.47 4.19
CA SER A 28 8.47 3.16 3.12
C SER A 28 8.48 1.67 2.78
N ALA A 29 9.67 1.08 2.58
CA ALA A 29 9.80 -0.33 2.25
C ALA A 29 9.25 -1.24 3.36
N LEU A 30 9.49 -0.92 4.64
CA LEU A 30 8.96 -1.70 5.77
C LEU A 30 7.44 -1.60 5.87
N ILE A 31 6.87 -0.39 5.73
CA ILE A 31 5.41 -0.20 5.76
C ILE A 31 4.76 -0.92 4.56
N GLN A 32 5.33 -0.80 3.37
CA GLN A 32 4.88 -1.52 2.19
C GLN A 32 4.95 -3.02 2.38
N ALA A 33 6.02 -3.54 2.98
CA ALA A 33 6.14 -4.96 3.24
C ALA A 33 5.06 -5.43 4.23
N ALA A 34 4.82 -4.69 5.31
CA ALA A 34 3.79 -5.02 6.28
C ALA A 34 2.39 -5.02 5.67
N LEU A 35 2.01 -3.95 4.96
CA LEU A 35 0.74 -3.90 4.23
C LEU A 35 0.66 -4.97 3.16
N GLY A 36 1.74 -5.19 2.41
CA GLY A 36 1.81 -6.18 1.35
C GLY A 36 1.60 -7.60 1.87
N ILE A 37 2.22 -7.95 3.00
CA ILE A 37 2.00 -9.23 3.69
C ILE A 37 0.54 -9.35 4.13
N GLU A 38 0.00 -8.32 4.80
CA GLU A 38 -1.38 -8.31 5.31
C GLU A 38 -2.37 -8.59 4.17
N PHE A 39 -2.33 -7.79 3.10
CA PHE A 39 -3.23 -7.95 1.96
C PHE A 39 -3.01 -9.26 1.19
N PHE A 40 -1.76 -9.71 1.05
CA PHE A 40 -1.48 -10.98 0.37
C PHE A 40 -2.01 -12.18 1.14
N LEU A 41 -1.74 -12.26 2.45
CA LEU A 41 -2.22 -13.34 3.30
C LEU A 41 -3.75 -13.29 3.47
N SER A 42 -4.32 -12.10 3.65
CA SER A 42 -5.77 -11.90 3.70
C SER A 42 -6.44 -12.38 2.41
N GLY A 43 -5.88 -12.05 1.25
CA GLY A 43 -6.36 -12.53 -0.04
C GLY A 43 -6.22 -14.05 -0.19
N LEU A 44 -5.07 -14.64 0.20
CA LEU A 44 -4.87 -16.10 0.17
C LEU A 44 -5.87 -16.83 1.07
N ASN A 45 -6.16 -16.31 2.26
CA ASN A 45 -7.18 -16.87 3.15
C ASN A 45 -8.56 -16.89 2.47
N LYS A 46 -8.92 -15.84 1.74
CA LYS A 46 -10.17 -15.78 0.98
C LYS A 46 -10.20 -16.73 -0.22
N PHE A 47 -9.06 -17.05 -0.82
CA PHE A 47 -8.95 -18.09 -1.86
C PHE A 47 -9.02 -19.50 -1.29
N ALA A 48 -8.47 -19.71 -0.10
CA ALA A 48 -8.47 -21.00 0.58
C ALA A 48 -9.84 -21.35 1.19
N ASP A 49 -10.73 -20.37 1.38
CA ASP A 49 -12.08 -20.59 1.91
C ASP A 49 -13.10 -20.92 0.79
N PRO A 50 -13.56 -22.19 0.67
CA PRO A 50 -14.55 -22.58 -0.33
C PRO A 50 -15.92 -21.94 -0.09
N ASN A 51 -16.19 -21.43 1.11
CA ASN A 51 -17.43 -20.77 1.48
C ASN A 51 -17.32 -19.24 1.47
N PHE A 52 -16.22 -18.67 0.92
CA PHE A 52 -15.93 -17.26 1.05
C PHE A 52 -17.07 -16.34 0.59
N VAL A 53 -17.74 -16.64 -0.53
CA VAL A 53 -18.86 -15.81 -1.02
C VAL A 53 -20.03 -15.80 -0.04
N ARG A 54 -20.32 -16.96 0.59
CA ARG A 54 -21.35 -17.06 1.63
C ARG A 54 -20.93 -16.27 2.88
N ASN A 55 -19.68 -16.41 3.32
CA ASN A 55 -19.15 -15.71 4.48
C ASN A 55 -19.12 -14.19 4.27
N PHE A 56 -18.75 -13.75 3.07
CA PHE A 56 -18.83 -12.35 2.66
C PHE A 56 -20.27 -11.83 2.68
N THR A 57 -21.23 -12.63 2.22
CA THR A 57 -22.66 -12.30 2.27
C THR A 57 -23.15 -12.12 3.70
N LEU A 58 -22.76 -13.02 4.61
CA LEU A 58 -23.09 -12.92 6.02
C LEU A 58 -22.43 -11.70 6.67
N PHE A 59 -21.17 -11.44 6.33
CA PHE A 59 -20.43 -10.27 6.79
C PHE A 59 -21.12 -8.97 6.38
N VAL A 60 -21.42 -8.78 5.09
CA VAL A 60 -22.07 -7.55 4.61
C VAL A 60 -23.46 -7.40 5.25
N ASN A 61 -24.31 -8.43 5.27
CA ASN A 61 -25.64 -8.32 5.86
C ASN A 61 -25.64 -8.11 7.39
N GLY A 62 -24.62 -8.65 8.08
CA GLY A 62 -24.44 -8.51 9.52
C GLY A 62 -23.80 -7.19 9.95
N SER A 63 -23.19 -6.47 9.00
CA SER A 63 -22.41 -5.28 9.26
C SER A 63 -23.29 -4.05 9.56
N PRO A 64 -22.99 -3.27 10.62
CA PRO A 64 -23.74 -2.05 10.94
C PRO A 64 -23.84 -1.06 9.77
N GLY A 65 -22.73 -0.87 9.05
CA GLY A 65 -22.60 0.03 7.90
C GLY A 65 -23.51 -0.31 6.71
N THR A 66 -24.09 -1.51 6.68
CA THR A 66 -25.10 -1.91 5.69
C THR A 66 -26.47 -1.35 6.03
N ARG A 67 -26.83 -1.29 7.31
CA ARG A 67 -28.14 -0.81 7.76
C ARG A 67 -28.15 0.70 7.89
N ASP A 68 -27.11 1.24 8.49
CA ASP A 68 -26.98 2.65 8.83
C ASP A 68 -25.60 3.17 8.41
N GLY A 69 -25.53 4.41 7.93
CA GLY A 69 -24.28 5.09 7.63
C GLY A 69 -24.08 5.46 6.16
N VAL A 70 -22.96 6.12 5.88
CA VAL A 70 -22.68 6.76 4.59
C VAL A 70 -22.56 5.78 3.42
N MET A 71 -22.29 4.50 3.70
CA MET A 71 -22.17 3.46 2.68
C MET A 71 -23.44 2.64 2.45
N ALA A 72 -24.44 2.72 3.34
CA ALA A 72 -25.65 1.92 3.25
C ALA A 72 -26.35 2.04 1.87
N PRO A 73 -26.56 3.24 1.29
CA PRO A 73 -27.19 3.36 -0.03
C PRO A 73 -26.40 2.65 -1.13
N LEU A 74 -25.07 2.77 -1.11
CA LEU A 74 -24.18 2.15 -2.09
C LEU A 74 -24.19 0.62 -1.96
N ILE A 75 -24.19 0.12 -0.71
CA ILE A 75 -24.21 -1.31 -0.41
C ILE A 75 -25.52 -1.93 -0.92
N HIS A 76 -26.66 -1.30 -0.60
CA HIS A 76 -27.97 -1.76 -1.05
C HIS A 76 -28.16 -1.68 -2.56
N ALA A 77 -27.65 -0.62 -3.20
CA ALA A 77 -27.83 -0.42 -4.64
C ALA A 77 -26.87 -1.26 -5.50
N LEU A 78 -25.64 -1.48 -5.06
CA LEU A 78 -24.59 -2.11 -5.88
C LEU A 78 -24.06 -3.42 -5.31
N VAL A 79 -23.71 -3.45 -4.02
CA VAL A 79 -22.99 -4.59 -3.43
C VAL A 79 -23.91 -5.78 -3.22
N LEU A 80 -25.04 -5.61 -2.54
CA LEU A 80 -25.97 -6.71 -2.24
C LEU A 80 -26.54 -7.37 -3.50
N PRO A 81 -26.97 -6.64 -4.55
CA PRO A 81 -27.46 -7.26 -5.78
C PRO A 81 -26.36 -8.02 -6.55
N ASN A 82 -25.09 -7.66 -6.36
CA ASN A 82 -23.95 -8.22 -7.09
C ASN A 82 -22.92 -8.87 -6.15
N ILE A 83 -23.37 -9.50 -5.06
CA ILE A 83 -22.48 -9.84 -3.94
C ILE A 83 -21.38 -10.83 -4.31
N ALA A 84 -21.66 -11.78 -5.19
CA ALA A 84 -20.65 -12.72 -5.68
C ALA A 84 -19.55 -12.02 -6.49
N PHE A 85 -19.92 -10.99 -7.27
CA PHE A 85 -18.96 -10.17 -8.00
C PHE A 85 -18.08 -9.39 -7.04
N PHE A 86 -18.66 -8.69 -6.06
CA PHE A 86 -17.87 -7.92 -5.08
C PHE A 86 -17.01 -8.81 -4.18
N ALA A 87 -17.50 -9.96 -3.73
CA ALA A 87 -16.68 -10.94 -3.01
C ALA A 87 -15.47 -11.36 -3.87
N THR A 88 -15.72 -11.73 -5.12
CA THR A 88 -14.66 -12.13 -6.05
C THR A 88 -13.67 -10.99 -6.30
N LEU A 89 -14.17 -9.78 -6.53
CA LEU A 89 -13.38 -8.59 -6.75
C LEU A 89 -12.47 -8.29 -5.56
N THR A 90 -13.01 -8.30 -4.34
CA THR A 90 -12.22 -8.11 -3.11
C THR A 90 -11.10 -9.12 -3.01
N LYS A 91 -11.41 -10.41 -3.24
CA LYS A 91 -10.44 -11.50 -3.17
C LYS A 91 -9.25 -11.29 -4.14
N TYR A 92 -9.51 -10.94 -5.40
CA TYR A 92 -8.44 -10.65 -6.36
C TYR A 92 -7.71 -9.34 -6.05
N THR A 93 -8.44 -8.33 -5.61
CA THR A 93 -7.88 -7.01 -5.27
C THR A 93 -6.86 -7.14 -4.14
N GLU A 94 -7.18 -7.86 -3.07
CA GLU A 94 -6.26 -8.02 -1.95
C GLU A 94 -4.97 -8.75 -2.34
N ILE A 95 -5.05 -9.83 -3.12
CA ILE A 95 -3.84 -10.48 -3.62
C ILE A 95 -3.02 -9.54 -4.51
N ALA A 96 -3.68 -8.84 -5.44
CA ALA A 96 -3.01 -7.93 -6.35
C ALA A 96 -2.31 -6.79 -5.60
N LEU A 97 -2.99 -6.19 -4.62
CA LEU A 97 -2.42 -5.17 -3.74
C LEU A 97 -1.24 -5.71 -2.96
N GLY A 98 -1.39 -6.90 -2.36
CA GLY A 98 -0.33 -7.58 -1.62
C GLY A 98 0.94 -7.76 -2.46
N ILE A 99 0.80 -8.32 -3.67
CA ILE A 99 1.91 -8.52 -4.60
C ILE A 99 2.56 -7.18 -4.98
N VAL A 100 1.77 -6.19 -5.39
CA VAL A 100 2.30 -4.88 -5.83
C VAL A 100 3.06 -4.20 -4.70
N LEU A 101 2.53 -4.20 -3.49
CA LEU A 101 3.18 -3.60 -2.33
C LEU A 101 4.47 -4.33 -1.94
N LEU A 102 4.50 -5.67 -2.02
CA LEU A 102 5.71 -6.45 -1.77
C LEU A 102 6.80 -6.20 -2.83
N LEU A 103 6.41 -6.13 -4.10
CA LEU A 103 7.35 -5.79 -5.18
C LEU A 103 7.87 -4.36 -5.01
N GLY A 104 7.02 -3.42 -4.63
CA GLY A 104 7.41 -2.06 -4.25
C GLY A 104 8.43 -2.06 -3.12
N ALA A 105 8.17 -2.81 -2.05
CA ALA A 105 9.03 -2.91 -0.89
C ALA A 105 10.41 -3.47 -1.24
N ILE A 106 10.46 -4.53 -2.06
CA ILE A 106 11.70 -5.13 -2.55
C ILE A 106 12.47 -4.11 -3.42
N GLU A 107 11.77 -3.38 -4.29
CA GLU A 107 12.39 -2.41 -5.18
C GLU A 107 12.98 -1.22 -4.40
N VAL A 108 12.27 -0.69 -3.41
CA VAL A 108 12.78 0.36 -2.54
C VAL A 108 13.92 -0.19 -1.66
N GLY A 109 13.76 -1.39 -1.11
CA GLY A 109 14.77 -2.06 -0.28
C GLY A 109 16.08 -2.31 -1.03
N ARG A 110 16.01 -2.72 -2.30
CA ARG A 110 17.22 -3.03 -3.09
C ARG A 110 18.14 -1.81 -3.26
N ARG A 111 17.56 -0.59 -3.29
CA ARG A 111 18.30 0.66 -3.43
C ARG A 111 19.26 0.94 -2.27
N ARG A 112 19.11 0.20 -1.17
CA ARG A 112 19.99 0.30 0.00
C ARG A 112 21.29 -0.47 -0.17
N PHE A 113 21.35 -1.43 -1.09
CA PHE A 113 22.58 -2.18 -1.35
C PHE A 113 23.51 -1.37 -2.26
N SER A 114 24.82 -1.54 -2.06
CA SER A 114 25.83 -0.99 -2.97
C SER A 114 26.01 -1.86 -4.22
N GLY A 115 26.74 -1.36 -5.21
CA GLY A 115 27.10 -2.13 -6.40
C GLY A 115 25.91 -2.38 -7.35
N ALA A 116 25.92 -3.53 -8.01
CA ALA A 116 25.00 -3.83 -9.11
C ALA A 116 23.52 -3.85 -8.70
N LEU A 117 23.22 -4.27 -7.47
CA LEU A 117 21.85 -4.43 -6.93
C LEU A 117 21.15 -3.09 -6.66
N GLY A 118 21.89 -2.09 -6.19
CA GLY A 118 21.36 -0.74 -5.89
C GLY A 118 21.33 0.22 -7.08
N ARG A 119 21.79 -0.21 -8.25
CA ARG A 119 21.82 0.63 -9.46
C ARG A 119 20.42 1.10 -9.84
N GLN A 120 20.37 2.30 -10.42
CA GLN A 120 19.14 2.84 -10.96
C GLN A 120 18.76 2.13 -12.25
N HIS A 121 17.50 1.68 -12.32
CA HIS A 121 16.89 1.13 -13.51
C HIS A 121 15.84 2.09 -14.06
N GLY A 122 15.58 1.98 -15.36
CA GLY A 122 14.53 2.76 -16.02
C GLY A 122 13.18 2.52 -15.35
N TYR A 123 12.76 1.26 -15.21
CA TYR A 123 11.40 0.87 -14.79
C TYR A 123 10.95 1.34 -13.40
N GLU A 124 11.80 1.98 -12.60
CA GLU A 124 11.46 2.36 -11.23
C GLU A 124 10.38 3.43 -11.13
N ALA A 125 10.34 4.38 -12.07
CA ALA A 125 9.30 5.41 -12.08
C ALA A 125 7.89 4.81 -12.19
N PRO A 126 7.57 3.96 -13.19
CA PRO A 126 6.25 3.32 -13.23
C PRO A 126 6.01 2.39 -12.04
N VAL A 127 7.02 1.69 -11.51
CA VAL A 127 6.84 0.88 -10.28
C VAL A 127 6.44 1.73 -9.09
N ALA A 128 7.09 2.89 -8.89
CA ALA A 128 6.73 3.83 -7.83
C ALA A 128 5.30 4.34 -7.99
N LEU A 129 4.87 4.67 -9.21
CA LEU A 129 3.49 5.11 -9.45
C LEU A 129 2.47 4.01 -9.11
N VAL A 130 2.74 2.78 -9.55
CA VAL A 130 1.84 1.63 -9.30
C VAL A 130 1.80 1.30 -7.80
N ALA A 131 2.93 1.34 -7.10
CA ALA A 131 2.98 1.18 -5.65
C ALA A 131 2.23 2.29 -4.91
N ALA A 132 2.30 3.54 -5.42
CA ALA A 132 1.55 4.66 -4.83
C ALA A 132 0.04 4.45 -4.95
N LEU A 133 -0.43 4.03 -6.13
CA LEU A 133 -1.84 3.70 -6.36
C LEU A 133 -2.28 2.51 -5.51
N ALA A 134 -1.45 1.49 -5.35
CA ALA A 134 -1.73 0.36 -4.47
C ALA A 134 -1.85 0.79 -3.00
N GLY A 135 -0.99 1.71 -2.53
CA GLY A 135 -1.11 2.29 -1.19
C GLY A 135 -2.45 3.01 -0.97
N LEU A 136 -2.89 3.81 -1.95
CA LEU A 136 -4.21 4.46 -1.89
C LEU A 136 -5.36 3.46 -1.93
N ALA A 137 -5.28 2.45 -2.80
CA ALA A 137 -6.31 1.43 -2.92
C ALA A 137 -6.40 0.57 -1.64
N ALA A 138 -5.27 0.22 -1.03
CA ALA A 138 -5.21 -0.44 0.27
C ALA A 138 -5.87 0.42 1.36
N ALA A 139 -5.52 1.71 1.44
CA ALA A 139 -6.17 2.63 2.40
C ALA A 139 -7.68 2.75 2.16
N GLY A 140 -8.12 2.86 0.91
CA GLY A 140 -9.53 2.93 0.53
C GLY A 140 -10.31 1.66 0.87
N LEU A 141 -9.72 0.50 0.61
CA LEU A 141 -10.32 -0.80 0.94
C LEU A 141 -10.44 -0.97 2.46
N SER A 142 -9.38 -0.69 3.21
CA SER A 142 -9.41 -0.74 4.68
C SER A 142 -10.41 0.24 5.28
N LEU A 143 -10.49 1.47 4.75
CA LEU A 143 -11.49 2.45 5.19
C LEU A 143 -12.92 1.97 4.90
N THR A 144 -13.15 1.38 3.73
CA THR A 144 -14.48 0.86 3.35
C THR A 144 -14.91 -0.27 4.28
N ILE A 145 -13.98 -1.17 4.63
CA ILE A 145 -14.24 -2.25 5.60
C ILE A 145 -14.52 -1.66 6.99
N ALA A 146 -13.73 -0.69 7.46
CA ALA A 146 -13.96 -0.03 8.74
C ALA A 146 -15.34 0.64 8.81
N LEU A 147 -15.72 1.39 7.76
CA LEU A 147 -17.03 2.02 7.67
C LEU A 147 -18.16 0.99 7.63
N LEU A 148 -17.96 -0.12 6.91
CA LEU A 148 -18.91 -1.21 6.86
C LEU A 148 -19.10 -1.86 8.23
N MET A 149 -18.00 -2.12 8.95
CA MET A 149 -18.04 -2.66 10.32
C MET A 149 -18.62 -1.68 11.35
N GLY A 150 -18.86 -0.42 10.97
CA GLY A 150 -19.34 0.61 11.90
C GLY A 150 -18.26 1.08 12.87
N GLU A 151 -16.98 0.91 12.50
CA GLU A 151 -15.86 1.35 13.32
C GLU A 151 -15.87 2.87 13.47
N GLN A 152 -15.59 3.32 14.68
CA GLN A 152 -15.54 4.74 15.02
C GLN A 152 -14.10 5.24 15.02
N LEU A 153 -13.93 6.55 14.80
CA LEU A 153 -12.63 7.16 14.95
C LEU A 153 -12.08 6.94 16.37
N PRO A 154 -10.76 6.73 16.53
CA PRO A 154 -10.17 6.50 17.83
C PRO A 154 -10.50 7.64 18.81
N THR A 155 -11.07 7.28 19.96
CA THR A 155 -11.41 8.19 21.05
C THR A 155 -10.83 7.69 22.36
N ILE A 156 -10.68 8.58 23.33
CA ILE A 156 -10.25 8.19 24.68
C ILE A 156 -11.40 7.44 25.35
N GLN A 157 -11.19 6.17 25.70
CA GLN A 157 -12.18 5.32 26.36
C GLN A 157 -11.65 4.86 27.73
N PRO A 158 -11.94 5.59 28.82
CA PRO A 158 -11.59 5.16 30.17
C PRO A 158 -12.18 3.77 30.48
N GLY A 159 -11.38 2.86 31.02
CA GLY A 159 -11.80 1.48 31.34
C GLY A 159 -11.48 0.42 30.28
N ARG A 160 -10.93 0.82 29.12
CA ARG A 160 -10.52 -0.09 28.03
C ARG A 160 -9.00 -0.16 27.83
N ALA A 161 -8.24 -0.11 28.93
CA ALA A 161 -6.78 0.02 28.90
C ALA A 161 -6.03 -1.17 28.27
N LEU A 162 -6.65 -2.34 28.19
CA LEU A 162 -6.04 -3.56 27.63
C LEU A 162 -6.56 -3.93 26.24
N THR A 163 -7.42 -3.10 25.64
CA THR A 163 -7.90 -3.31 24.26
C THR A 163 -7.25 -2.30 23.31
N THR A 164 -7.22 -2.63 22.02
CA THR A 164 -6.64 -1.74 20.99
C THR A 164 -7.43 -0.44 20.90
N ALA A 165 -6.73 0.70 20.96
CA ALA A 165 -7.34 2.02 20.82
C ALA A 165 -7.74 2.34 19.36
N ILE A 166 -7.09 1.69 18.40
CA ILE A 166 -7.33 1.86 16.96
C ILE A 166 -7.64 0.49 16.37
N PRO A 167 -8.84 0.30 15.78
CA PRO A 167 -9.15 -0.87 14.97
C PRO A 167 -8.10 -1.07 13.87
N VAL A 168 -7.75 -2.31 13.55
CA VAL A 168 -6.65 -2.57 12.61
C VAL A 168 -6.94 -1.98 11.23
N GLU A 169 -8.18 -2.04 10.78
CA GLU A 169 -8.64 -1.45 9.52
C GLU A 169 -8.37 0.06 9.48
N LEU A 170 -8.65 0.77 10.57
CA LEU A 170 -8.38 2.21 10.69
C LEU A 170 -6.89 2.52 10.82
N LEU A 171 -6.09 1.60 11.37
CA LEU A 171 -4.63 1.73 11.38
C LEU A 171 -4.01 1.57 9.99
N LEU A 172 -4.58 0.71 9.14
CA LEU A 172 -4.10 0.49 7.77
C LEU A 172 -4.30 1.71 6.86
N VAL A 173 -5.32 2.54 7.12
CA VAL A 173 -5.62 3.75 6.33
C VAL A 173 -4.43 4.73 6.28
N PRO A 174 -3.94 5.28 7.40
CA PRO A 174 -2.80 6.21 7.37
C PRO A 174 -1.52 5.54 6.86
N LEU A 175 -1.34 4.24 7.08
CA LEU A 175 -0.19 3.50 6.55
C LEU A 175 -0.23 3.42 5.01
N GLY A 176 -1.39 3.10 4.43
CA GLY A 176 -1.57 3.09 2.97
C GLY A 176 -1.41 4.49 2.36
N ILE A 177 -1.92 5.54 3.03
CA ILE A 177 -1.70 6.93 2.62
C ILE A 177 -0.21 7.31 2.68
N ALA A 178 0.51 6.88 3.72
CA ALA A 178 1.95 7.15 3.85
C ALA A 178 2.72 6.50 2.69
N VAL A 179 2.42 5.24 2.36
CA VAL A 179 2.98 4.55 1.19
C VAL A 179 2.69 5.31 -0.08
N ALA A 180 1.44 5.69 -0.30
CA ALA A 180 1.03 6.45 -1.47
C ALA A 180 1.82 7.76 -1.62
N TRP A 181 1.94 8.51 -0.54
CA TRP A 181 2.64 9.78 -0.52
C TRP A 181 4.13 9.63 -0.83
N MET A 182 4.79 8.70 -0.16
CA MET A 182 6.24 8.46 -0.32
C MET A 182 6.57 7.97 -1.72
N GLU A 183 5.81 7.01 -2.24
CA GLU A 183 6.03 6.47 -3.58
C GLU A 183 5.68 7.46 -4.69
N PHE A 184 4.64 8.28 -4.50
CA PHE A 184 4.33 9.34 -5.45
C PHE A 184 5.44 10.41 -5.48
N GLY A 185 5.98 10.78 -4.32
CA GLY A 185 7.16 11.63 -4.22
C GLY A 185 8.35 11.04 -4.99
N ARG A 186 8.62 9.74 -4.78
CA ARG A 186 9.67 9.01 -5.47
C ARG A 186 9.45 8.96 -6.99
N PHE A 187 8.23 8.68 -7.44
CA PHE A 187 7.85 8.72 -8.86
C PHE A 187 8.18 10.08 -9.49
N ARG A 188 7.80 11.18 -8.84
CA ARG A 188 8.07 12.53 -9.35
C ARG A 188 9.56 12.82 -9.50
N VAL A 189 10.38 12.35 -8.57
CA VAL A 189 11.85 12.50 -8.64
C VAL A 189 12.42 11.66 -9.78
N LEU A 190 12.05 10.38 -9.86
CA LEU A 190 12.54 9.47 -10.89
C LEU A 190 12.13 9.87 -12.31
N ARG A 191 10.92 10.41 -12.47
CA ARG A 191 10.43 10.92 -13.76
C ARG A 191 11.21 12.13 -14.26
N ARG A 192 11.71 12.99 -13.35
CA ARG A 192 12.51 14.17 -13.69
C ARG A 192 13.98 13.84 -13.98
N ALA A 193 14.46 12.72 -13.46
CA ALA A 193 15.85 12.26 -13.65
C ALA A 193 16.05 11.48 -14.97
N ARG A 194 14.96 11.22 -15.70
CA ARG A 194 14.99 10.72 -17.08
C ARG A 194 14.93 11.89 -18.04
#